data_AF-A0A7W9E143-F1
#
_entry.id   AF-A0A7W9E143-F1
#
_cell.length_a   1.000
_cell.length_b   1.000
_cell.length_c   1.000
_cell.angle_alpha   90.00
_cell.angle_beta   90.00
_cell.angle_gamma   90.00
#
_symmetry.space_group_name_H-M   'P 1'
#
loop_
_entity.id
_entity.type
_entity.pdbx_description
1 polymer ?
#
loop_
_entity_poly.entity_id
_entity_poly.type
_entity_poly.pdbx_seq_one_letter_code
_entity_poly.pdbx_strand_id
1 'polypeptide(L)'
;MTNSGPNDALDVNIRDKAPVGTTITKWSAIPVTGLTYPNIGGTTDLNETIAVIPNGLTAVYEVTVQTPVNFTGSLTNTVAVSSRTNNPNSSICPNCTTDPINSVLPDIIIPNVITPDGDGKNDRFVIVGIEHYPGSVLFIYNRWGNQVYSATNYDNSWTGDGLSGGTYYYVLQIKTGQSTKSYKGWIELLK
;
A
#
# COMPACT_ATOMS: atom_id res chain seq x y z
N MET A 1 -9.82 -13.14 -17.73
CA MET A 1 -11.25 -13.26 -18.12
C MET A 1 -11.40 -14.27 -19.23
N THR A 2 -12.37 -15.17 -19.13
CA THR A 2 -12.46 -16.39 -19.95
C THR A 2 -13.71 -16.36 -20.81
N ASN A 3 -13.59 -16.76 -22.09
CA ASN A 3 -14.75 -17.06 -22.92
C ASN A 3 -15.23 -18.49 -22.62
N SER A 4 -16.24 -18.61 -21.76
CA SER A 4 -16.87 -19.90 -21.40
C SER A 4 -18.14 -20.21 -22.21
N GLY A 5 -18.43 -19.43 -23.25
CA GLY A 5 -19.55 -19.67 -24.15
C GLY A 5 -19.25 -20.76 -25.17
N PRO A 6 -20.26 -21.30 -25.86
CA PRO A 6 -20.06 -22.34 -26.88
C PRO A 6 -19.38 -21.83 -28.16
N ASN A 7 -19.31 -20.51 -28.36
CA ASN A 7 -18.81 -19.86 -29.56
C ASN A 7 -17.75 -18.78 -29.21
N ASP A 8 -17.04 -18.30 -30.23
CA ASP A 8 -16.11 -17.18 -30.09
C ASP A 8 -16.85 -15.89 -29.66
N ALA A 9 -16.22 -15.15 -28.75
CA ALA A 9 -16.72 -13.87 -28.28
C ALA A 9 -16.10 -12.76 -29.12
N LEU A 10 -16.93 -11.82 -29.58
CA LEU A 10 -16.57 -10.75 -30.50
C LEU A 10 -16.65 -9.39 -29.81
N ASP A 11 -15.77 -8.49 -30.22
CA ASP A 11 -15.70 -7.10 -29.74
C ASP A 11 -15.78 -7.02 -28.20
N VAL A 12 -14.93 -7.82 -27.53
CA VAL A 12 -14.90 -7.90 -26.07
C VAL A 12 -14.15 -6.71 -25.52
N ASN A 13 -14.87 -5.75 -24.93
CA ASN A 13 -14.31 -4.59 -24.27
C ASN A 13 -14.04 -4.89 -22.79
N ILE A 14 -12.82 -4.60 -22.37
CA ILE A 14 -12.25 -4.86 -21.04
C ILE A 14 -11.85 -3.52 -20.46
N ARG A 15 -12.50 -3.13 -19.38
CA ARG A 15 -12.25 -1.86 -18.71
C ARG A 15 -11.87 -2.12 -17.27
N ASP A 16 -10.76 -1.53 -16.85
CA ASP A 16 -10.34 -1.49 -15.47
C ASP A 16 -9.87 -0.08 -15.14
N LYS A 17 -10.61 0.58 -14.25
CA LYS A 17 -10.36 1.95 -13.85
C LYS A 17 -9.68 1.94 -12.50
N ALA A 18 -8.64 2.76 -12.33
CA ALA A 18 -7.95 2.90 -11.07
C ALA A 18 -8.96 3.14 -9.92
N PRO A 19 -8.86 2.40 -8.80
CA PRO A 19 -9.67 2.66 -7.61
C PRO A 19 -9.57 4.12 -7.18
N VAL A 20 -10.65 4.66 -6.59
CA VAL A 20 -10.72 6.07 -6.15
C VAL A 20 -9.53 6.41 -5.25
N GLY A 21 -8.81 7.48 -5.58
CA GLY A 21 -7.65 7.95 -4.82
C GLY A 21 -6.34 7.21 -5.13
N THR A 22 -6.32 6.37 -6.18
CA THR A 22 -5.15 5.65 -6.67
C THR A 22 -4.94 5.92 -8.17
N THR A 23 -3.82 5.45 -8.72
CA THR A 23 -3.52 5.55 -10.15
C THR A 23 -2.99 4.23 -10.68
N ILE A 24 -3.51 3.74 -11.81
CA ILE A 24 -2.84 2.67 -12.56
C ILE A 24 -1.59 3.27 -13.21
N THR A 25 -0.42 2.73 -12.90
CA THR A 25 0.87 3.19 -13.44
C THR A 25 1.36 2.33 -14.59
N LYS A 26 0.89 1.09 -14.65
CA LYS A 26 1.24 0.13 -15.69
C LYS A 26 0.16 -0.94 -15.79
N TRP A 27 -0.12 -1.36 -17.00
CA TRP A 27 -0.75 -2.65 -17.26
C TRP A 27 -0.04 -3.33 -18.43
N SER A 28 -0.11 -4.66 -18.47
CA SER A 28 0.44 -5.46 -19.57
C SER A 28 -0.45 -6.65 -19.89
N ALA A 29 -0.67 -6.91 -21.17
CA ALA A 29 -1.32 -8.13 -21.62
C ALA A 29 -0.32 -9.28 -21.53
N ILE A 30 -0.75 -10.38 -20.93
CA ILE A 30 0.05 -11.62 -20.92
C ILE A 30 -0.27 -12.38 -22.21
N PRO A 31 0.72 -12.62 -23.10
CA PRO A 31 0.46 -13.31 -24.37
C PRO A 31 -0.15 -14.69 -24.14
N VAL A 32 -1.21 -14.99 -24.88
CA VAL A 32 -1.89 -16.30 -24.88
C VAL A 32 -1.91 -16.79 -26.32
N THR A 33 -1.42 -18.00 -26.55
CA THR A 33 -1.39 -18.60 -27.89
C THR A 33 -2.80 -18.67 -28.48
N GLY A 34 -2.97 -18.15 -29.69
CA GLY A 34 -4.28 -18.10 -30.36
C GLY A 34 -5.14 -16.88 -30.00
N LEU A 35 -4.65 -15.96 -29.18
CA LEU A 35 -5.34 -14.71 -28.84
C LEU A 35 -4.52 -13.49 -29.29
N THR A 36 -5.16 -12.57 -29.99
CA THR A 36 -4.53 -11.32 -30.43
C THR A 36 -4.99 -10.16 -29.57
N TYR A 37 -4.04 -9.47 -28.95
CA TYR A 37 -4.30 -8.27 -28.15
C TYR A 37 -4.15 -7.01 -29.01
N PRO A 38 -5.05 -6.00 -28.86
CA PRO A 38 -4.91 -4.72 -29.55
C PRO A 38 -3.66 -3.96 -29.13
N ASN A 39 -3.37 -3.98 -27.83
CA ASN A 39 -2.21 -3.38 -27.19
C ASN A 39 -1.66 -4.35 -26.14
N ILE A 40 -0.34 -4.39 -25.99
CA ILE A 40 0.33 -5.30 -25.03
C ILE A 40 0.67 -4.62 -23.69
N GLY A 41 0.43 -3.32 -23.57
CA GLY A 41 0.63 -2.57 -22.34
C GLY A 41 0.23 -1.10 -22.44
N GLY A 42 0.12 -0.45 -21.29
CA GLY A 42 -0.18 0.97 -21.16
C GLY A 42 0.07 1.47 -19.73
N THR A 43 -0.10 2.78 -19.52
CA THR A 43 0.21 3.47 -18.24
C THR A 43 -0.97 4.27 -17.69
N THR A 44 -2.16 4.04 -18.20
CA THR A 44 -3.42 4.69 -17.80
C THR A 44 -4.44 3.62 -17.41
N ASP A 45 -5.67 4.02 -17.09
CA ASP A 45 -6.80 3.09 -16.97
C ASP A 45 -6.81 2.11 -18.17
N LEU A 46 -7.00 0.83 -17.87
CA LEU A 46 -7.11 -0.21 -18.89
C LEU A 46 -8.45 -0.06 -19.58
N ASN A 47 -8.44 0.09 -20.90
CA ASN A 47 -9.65 0.11 -21.71
C ASN A 47 -9.34 -0.45 -23.10
N GLU A 48 -9.40 -1.76 -23.23
CA GLU A 48 -9.01 -2.48 -24.45
C GLU A 48 -10.19 -3.22 -25.04
N THR A 49 -10.26 -3.27 -26.37
CA THR A 49 -11.27 -4.05 -27.09
C THR A 49 -10.58 -5.16 -27.88
N ILE A 50 -10.76 -6.39 -27.44
CA ILE A 50 -10.26 -7.57 -28.15
C ILE A 50 -11.29 -7.96 -29.21
N ALA A 51 -10.89 -7.94 -30.47
CA ALA A 51 -11.78 -8.21 -31.60
C ALA A 51 -12.42 -9.61 -31.52
N VAL A 52 -11.63 -10.62 -31.15
CA VAL A 52 -12.09 -12.01 -31.01
C VAL A 52 -11.39 -12.67 -29.83
N ILE A 53 -12.17 -13.27 -28.93
CA ILE A 53 -11.69 -14.22 -27.92
C ILE A 53 -12.26 -15.60 -28.29
N PRO A 54 -11.43 -16.51 -28.85
CA PRO A 54 -11.87 -17.86 -29.18
C PRO A 54 -12.47 -18.60 -27.98
N ASN A 55 -13.40 -19.52 -28.25
CA ASN A 55 -13.99 -20.36 -27.21
C ASN A 55 -12.91 -21.06 -26.36
N GLY A 56 -13.06 -20.97 -25.04
CA GLY A 56 -12.19 -21.63 -24.06
C GLY A 56 -10.90 -20.85 -23.75
N LEU A 57 -10.61 -19.77 -24.46
CA LEU A 57 -9.44 -18.94 -24.17
C LEU A 57 -9.73 -17.89 -23.10
N THR A 58 -8.66 -17.53 -22.39
CA THR A 58 -8.66 -16.53 -21.32
C THR A 58 -7.74 -15.38 -21.70
N ALA A 59 -8.30 -14.17 -21.81
CA ALA A 59 -7.50 -12.95 -21.86
C ALA A 59 -7.00 -12.61 -20.45
N VAL A 60 -5.70 -12.31 -20.33
CA VAL A 60 -5.07 -12.00 -19.03
C VAL A 60 -4.31 -10.68 -19.13
N TYR A 61 -4.58 -9.79 -18.18
CA TYR A 61 -3.86 -8.55 -17.99
C TYR A 61 -3.32 -8.49 -16.57
N GLU A 62 -2.08 -8.02 -16.42
CA GLU A 62 -1.49 -7.66 -15.15
C GLU A 62 -1.55 -6.14 -15.00
N VAL A 63 -2.07 -5.65 -13.87
CA VAL A 63 -2.29 -4.22 -13.60
C VAL A 63 -1.54 -3.82 -12.33
N THR A 64 -0.74 -2.76 -12.41
CA THR A 64 -0.02 -2.15 -11.29
C THR A 64 -0.74 -0.87 -10.88
N VAL A 65 -1.25 -0.86 -9.65
CA VAL A 65 -1.92 0.30 -9.03
C VAL A 65 -0.98 0.93 -8.01
N GLN A 66 -0.77 2.24 -8.11
CA GLN A 66 -0.03 3.04 -7.14
C GLN A 66 -0.99 3.77 -6.22
N THR A 67 -0.75 3.66 -4.92
CA THR A 67 -1.41 4.43 -3.89
C THR A 67 -0.54 5.61 -3.44
N PRO A 68 -1.13 6.76 -3.09
CA PRO A 68 -0.45 7.77 -2.28
C PRO A 68 0.07 7.17 -0.96
N VAL A 69 1.17 7.72 -0.44
CA VAL A 69 1.78 7.28 0.84
C VAL A 69 0.84 7.38 2.05
N ASN A 70 -0.22 8.17 1.92
CA ASN A 70 -1.25 8.40 2.93
C ASN A 70 -2.59 7.71 2.63
N PHE A 71 -2.62 6.74 1.70
CA PHE A 71 -3.84 6.02 1.34
C PHE A 71 -4.27 5.03 2.43
N THR A 72 -5.50 5.18 2.93
CA THR A 72 -6.06 4.36 4.02
C THR A 72 -7.40 3.73 3.65
N GLY A 73 -7.84 3.86 2.39
CA GLY A 73 -9.05 3.20 1.90
C GLY A 73 -8.83 1.70 1.69
N SER A 74 -9.92 0.97 1.50
CA SER A 74 -9.84 -0.38 0.93
C SER A 74 -9.57 -0.26 -0.57
N LEU A 75 -8.62 -1.05 -1.05
CA LEU A 75 -8.38 -1.20 -2.47
C LEU A 75 -9.35 -2.25 -3.02
N THR A 76 -10.42 -1.77 -3.65
CA THR A 76 -11.35 -2.60 -4.42
C THR A 76 -11.14 -2.31 -5.89
N ASN A 77 -10.62 -3.29 -6.62
CA ASN A 77 -10.49 -3.19 -8.07
C ASN A 77 -11.78 -3.66 -8.74
N THR A 78 -12.27 -2.93 -9.74
CA THR A 78 -13.52 -3.26 -10.45
C THR A 78 -13.29 -3.35 -11.95
N VAL A 79 -13.37 -4.57 -12.49
CA VAL A 79 -13.26 -4.81 -13.93
C VAL A 79 -14.66 -4.86 -14.54
N ALA A 80 -14.88 -4.11 -15.61
CA ALA A 80 -16.10 -4.10 -16.41
C ALA A 80 -15.86 -4.75 -17.77
N VAL A 81 -16.72 -5.71 -18.14
CA VAL A 81 -16.63 -6.42 -19.41
C VAL A 81 -17.92 -6.27 -20.20
N SER A 82 -17.81 -6.00 -21.50
CA SER A 82 -18.92 -6.09 -22.45
C SER A 82 -18.48 -6.81 -23.73
N SER A 83 -19.44 -7.40 -24.44
CA SER A 83 -19.21 -8.05 -25.75
C SER A 83 -20.42 -7.81 -26.64
N ARG A 84 -20.22 -7.79 -27.96
CA ARG A 84 -21.33 -7.69 -28.93
C ARG A 84 -22.01 -9.02 -29.22
N THR A 85 -21.40 -10.14 -28.86
CA THR A 85 -22.02 -11.45 -29.04
C THR A 85 -23.08 -11.65 -27.96
N ASN A 86 -24.35 -11.78 -28.37
CA ASN A 86 -25.43 -12.10 -27.45
C ASN A 86 -25.19 -13.47 -26.83
N ASN A 87 -24.84 -13.51 -25.55
CA ASN A 87 -24.72 -14.75 -24.79
C ASN A 87 -26.10 -15.12 -24.20
N PRO A 88 -26.73 -16.22 -24.62
CA PRO A 88 -28.03 -16.66 -24.07
C PRO A 88 -27.95 -17.15 -22.61
N ASN A 89 -26.75 -17.43 -22.08
CA ASN A 89 -26.51 -17.70 -20.66
C ASN A 89 -25.82 -16.48 -20.03
N SER A 90 -26.66 -15.61 -19.46
CA SER A 90 -26.37 -14.31 -18.86
C SER A 90 -25.27 -14.31 -17.78
N SER A 91 -24.00 -14.43 -18.17
CA SER A 91 -22.85 -14.29 -17.26
C SER A 91 -21.80 -13.36 -17.86
N ILE A 92 -22.23 -12.29 -18.52
CA ILE A 92 -21.38 -11.12 -18.76
C ILE A 92 -21.32 -10.40 -17.40
N CYS A 93 -20.13 -10.28 -16.83
CA CYS A 93 -19.95 -9.55 -15.58
C CYS A 93 -19.76 -8.06 -15.86
N PRO A 94 -20.79 -7.21 -15.65
CA PRO A 94 -20.69 -5.81 -16.02
C PRO A 94 -19.78 -5.04 -15.05
N ASN A 95 -19.66 -5.51 -13.80
CA ASN A 95 -18.86 -4.93 -12.72
C ASN A 95 -18.37 -6.03 -11.76
N CYS A 96 -17.28 -6.71 -12.09
CA CYS A 96 -16.67 -7.71 -11.22
C CYS A 96 -15.69 -7.02 -10.27
N THR A 97 -15.93 -7.14 -8.96
CA THR A 97 -15.07 -6.57 -7.92
C THR A 97 -14.21 -7.66 -7.29
N THR A 98 -12.96 -7.35 -6.99
CA THR A 98 -12.16 -8.17 -6.06
C THR A 98 -12.62 -7.95 -4.62
N ASP A 99 -12.29 -8.89 -3.72
CA ASP A 99 -12.37 -8.59 -2.30
C ASP A 99 -11.49 -7.36 -1.98
N PRO A 100 -11.94 -6.47 -1.06
CA PRO A 100 -11.17 -5.32 -0.65
C PRO A 100 -9.85 -5.76 -0.02
N ILE A 101 -8.73 -5.33 -0.61
CA ILE A 101 -7.43 -5.42 0.05
C ILE A 101 -7.32 -4.21 0.98
N ASN A 102 -7.21 -4.44 2.29
CA ASN A 102 -6.94 -3.35 3.23
C ASN A 102 -5.50 -2.87 3.03
N SER A 103 -5.34 -1.56 2.81
CA SER A 103 -4.03 -0.92 2.80
C SER A 103 -3.33 -1.19 4.14
N VAL A 104 -2.27 -2.00 4.13
CA VAL A 104 -1.44 -2.25 5.31
C VAL A 104 -0.47 -1.08 5.40
N LEU A 105 -0.67 -0.20 6.40
CA LEU A 105 0.33 0.81 6.73
C LEU A 105 1.67 0.10 7.00
N PRO A 106 2.83 0.66 6.58
CA PRO A 106 4.12 0.10 6.95
C PRO A 106 4.19 -0.08 8.47
N ASP A 107 4.55 -1.26 8.94
CA ASP A 107 4.67 -1.53 10.36
C ASP A 107 5.75 -0.62 10.97
N ILE A 108 5.40 0.09 12.05
CA ILE A 108 6.37 0.78 12.90
C ILE A 108 6.77 -0.16 14.04
N ILE A 109 8.09 -0.34 14.23
CA ILE A 109 8.64 -1.05 15.38
C ILE A 109 9.36 -0.05 16.28
N ILE A 110 8.88 0.07 17.52
CA ILE A 110 9.44 0.98 18.52
C ILE A 110 10.14 0.15 19.60
N PRO A 111 11.47 0.27 19.76
CA PRO A 111 12.16 -0.43 20.83
C PRO A 111 11.81 0.20 22.19
N ASN A 112 12.20 -0.46 23.28
CA ASN A 112 12.00 0.03 24.63
C ASN A 112 13.30 0.08 25.45
N VAL A 113 14.45 -0.27 24.87
CA VAL A 113 15.75 -0.25 25.56
C VAL A 113 16.79 0.34 24.63
N ILE A 114 17.63 1.23 25.16
CA ILE A 114 18.84 1.73 24.50
C ILE A 114 20.05 1.63 25.44
N THR A 115 21.22 1.38 24.87
CA THR A 115 22.51 1.19 25.54
C THR A 115 23.56 2.06 24.84
N PRO A 116 23.58 3.39 25.07
CA PRO A 116 24.57 4.29 24.47
C PRO A 116 25.96 4.10 25.09
N ASP A 117 26.58 2.96 24.81
CA ASP A 117 27.94 2.61 25.23
C ASP A 117 28.97 2.76 24.10
N GLY A 118 28.51 3.06 22.89
CA GLY A 118 29.35 3.31 21.72
C GLY A 118 29.81 2.04 21.01
N ASP A 119 29.21 0.88 21.28
CA ASP A 119 29.50 -0.38 20.60
C ASP A 119 28.84 -0.50 19.20
N GLY A 120 28.00 0.48 18.82
CA GLY A 120 27.26 0.53 17.57
C GLY A 120 25.88 -0.13 17.61
N LYS A 121 25.46 -0.71 18.75
CA LYS A 121 24.21 -1.47 18.91
C LYS A 121 23.32 -0.82 19.95
N ASN A 122 22.09 -0.53 19.56
CA ASN A 122 21.10 0.10 20.44
C ASN A 122 21.60 1.41 21.10
N ASP A 123 22.61 2.06 20.53
CA ASP A 123 23.13 3.36 21.02
C ASP A 123 22.11 4.50 20.88
N ARG A 124 21.09 4.29 20.03
CA ARG A 124 20.08 5.27 19.68
C ARG A 124 18.70 4.66 19.77
N PHE A 125 17.72 5.52 20.01
CA PHE A 125 16.32 5.16 19.91
C PHE A 125 15.88 5.14 18.45
N VAL A 126 16.16 4.02 17.79
CA VAL A 126 15.85 3.79 16.37
C VAL A 126 14.43 3.23 16.24
N ILE A 127 13.54 4.01 15.64
CA ILE A 127 12.19 3.59 15.28
C ILE A 127 12.21 3.11 13.84
N VAL A 128 11.99 1.81 13.63
CA VAL A 128 11.96 1.22 12.28
C VAL A 128 10.67 1.61 11.58
N GLY A 129 10.77 2.05 10.32
CA GLY A 129 9.63 2.45 9.50
C GLY A 129 9.26 3.93 9.63
N ILE A 130 9.91 4.69 10.51
CA ILE A 130 9.60 6.11 10.77
C ILE A 130 9.82 7.00 9.53
N GLU A 131 10.73 6.60 8.64
CA GLU A 131 11.05 7.27 7.38
C GLU A 131 9.85 7.37 6.43
N HIS A 132 8.85 6.50 6.58
CA HIS A 132 7.59 6.54 5.81
C HIS A 132 6.62 7.62 6.33
N TYR A 133 6.93 8.29 7.44
CA TYR A 133 6.04 9.23 8.12
C TYR A 133 6.68 10.62 8.25
N PRO A 134 6.87 11.36 7.13
CA PRO A 134 7.26 12.76 7.19
C PRO A 134 6.21 13.57 7.96
N GLY A 135 6.67 14.49 8.79
CA GLY A 135 5.88 15.25 9.74
C GLY A 135 5.63 14.52 11.06
N SER A 136 6.33 13.40 11.32
CA SER A 136 6.32 12.74 12.62
C SER A 136 6.76 13.70 13.73
N VAL A 137 6.23 13.53 14.94
CA VAL A 137 6.64 14.31 16.10
C VAL A 137 6.90 13.36 17.26
N LEU A 138 8.13 13.38 17.78
CA LEU A 138 8.51 12.62 18.96
C LEU A 138 8.64 13.57 20.16
N PHE A 139 8.11 13.14 21.30
CA PHE A 139 8.33 13.74 22.60
C PHE A 139 8.87 12.67 23.55
N ILE A 140 9.84 13.03 24.38
CA ILE A 140 10.35 12.16 25.44
C ILE A 140 10.35 12.92 26.76
N TYR A 141 9.86 12.25 27.79
CA TYR A 141 9.68 12.77 29.14
C TYR A 141 10.45 11.90 30.13
N ASN A 142 10.96 12.52 31.19
CA ASN A 142 11.48 11.77 32.34
C ASN A 142 10.34 11.25 33.21
N ARG A 143 10.68 10.49 34.25
CA ARG A 143 9.71 9.89 35.19
C ARG A 143 8.82 10.90 35.93
N TRP A 144 9.24 12.15 36.03
CA TRP A 144 8.47 13.22 36.68
C TRP A 144 7.55 13.99 35.70
N GLY A 145 7.52 13.59 34.43
CA GLY A 145 6.71 14.23 33.39
C GLY A 145 7.37 15.46 32.76
N ASN A 146 8.62 15.78 33.11
CA ASN A 146 9.34 16.87 32.45
C ASN A 146 9.81 16.40 31.08
N GLN A 147 9.55 17.19 30.04
CA GLN A 147 10.03 16.92 28.69
C GLN A 147 11.55 17.08 28.64
N VAL A 148 12.25 16.05 28.17
CA VAL A 148 13.71 16.05 28.01
C VAL A 148 14.14 16.10 26.55
N TYR A 149 13.24 15.76 25.62
CA TYR A 149 13.51 15.82 24.18
C TYR A 149 12.22 16.03 23.38
N SER A 150 12.34 16.70 22.24
CA SER A 150 11.31 16.74 21.20
C SER A 150 11.95 16.90 19.83
N ALA A 151 11.37 16.27 18.82
CA ALA A 151 11.77 16.40 17.43
C ALA A 151 10.57 16.33 16.50
N THR A 152 10.58 17.16 15.46
CA THR A 152 9.72 16.99 14.27
C THR A 152 10.55 16.31 13.18
N ASN A 153 9.92 15.47 12.35
CA ASN A 153 10.60 14.59 11.41
C ASN A 153 11.71 13.78 12.10
N TYR A 154 11.35 13.04 13.15
CA TYR A 154 12.34 12.31 13.93
C TYR A 154 13.13 11.33 13.05
N ASP A 155 14.45 11.43 13.11
CA ASP A 155 15.42 10.82 12.20
C ASP A 155 16.28 9.75 12.89
N ASN A 156 15.79 9.18 14.00
CA ASN A 156 16.50 8.18 14.79
C ASN A 156 17.80 8.69 15.45
N SER A 157 17.88 9.99 15.73
CA SER A 157 19.08 10.63 16.28
C SER A 157 19.21 10.59 17.81
N TRP A 158 18.17 10.28 18.57
CA TRP A 158 18.20 10.42 20.03
C TRP A 158 19.01 9.32 20.71
N THR A 159 20.00 9.74 21.52
CA THR A 159 20.97 8.90 22.25
C THR A 159 20.75 8.91 23.77
N GLY A 160 19.98 9.86 24.30
CA GLY A 160 19.88 10.07 25.75
C GLY A 160 21.10 10.77 26.38
N ASP A 161 21.93 11.46 25.57
CA ASP A 161 23.12 12.17 26.06
C ASP A 161 22.79 13.19 27.17
N GLY A 162 23.63 13.20 28.20
CA GLY A 162 23.47 14.08 29.38
C GLY A 162 22.37 13.69 30.35
N LEU A 163 21.63 12.61 30.09
CA LEU A 163 20.58 12.10 30.97
C LEU A 163 21.10 10.96 31.88
N SER A 164 20.50 10.77 33.05
CA SER A 164 20.83 9.63 33.93
C SER A 164 20.21 8.35 33.39
N GLY A 165 20.83 7.19 33.67
CA GLY A 165 20.20 5.90 33.38
C GLY A 165 18.86 5.74 34.11
N GLY A 166 17.92 5.05 33.48
CA GLY A 166 16.59 4.76 34.01
C GLY A 166 15.48 4.89 32.97
N THR A 167 14.23 4.89 33.46
CA THR A 167 13.04 4.85 32.60
C THR A 167 12.57 6.25 32.17
N TYR A 168 12.37 6.39 30.87
CA TYR A 168 11.77 7.54 30.18
C TYR A 168 10.46 7.13 29.51
N TYR A 169 9.63 8.11 29.16
CA TYR A 169 8.36 7.89 28.47
C TYR A 169 8.34 8.64 27.16
N TYR A 170 7.81 8.02 26.10
CA TYR A 170 7.70 8.67 24.81
C TYR A 170 6.25 8.81 24.36
N VAL A 171 6.03 9.85 23.56
CA VAL A 171 4.83 10.01 22.73
C VAL A 171 5.32 10.25 21.31
N LEU A 172 5.07 9.29 20.42
CA LEU A 172 5.31 9.44 18.99
C LEU A 172 3.97 9.71 18.31
N GLN A 173 3.89 10.81 17.56
CA GLN A 173 2.75 11.17 16.74
C GLN A 173 3.13 11.03 15.27
N ILE A 174 2.38 10.24 14.53
CA ILE A 174 2.52 10.11 13.07
C ILE A 174 1.21 10.50 12.41
N LYS A 175 1.30 11.03 11.19
CA LYS A 175 0.13 11.27 10.36
C LYS A 175 -0.21 10.02 9.58
N THR A 176 -1.44 9.56 9.72
CA THR A 176 -2.02 8.45 8.94
C THR A 176 -3.26 9.00 8.24
N GLY A 177 -3.11 9.44 6.98
CA GLY A 177 -4.18 10.15 6.28
C GLY A 177 -4.47 11.51 6.90
N GLN A 178 -5.73 11.75 7.27
CA GLN A 178 -6.21 12.98 7.94
C GLN A 178 -6.16 12.91 9.48
N SER A 179 -5.75 11.76 10.03
CA SER A 179 -5.73 11.53 11.47
C SER A 179 -4.29 11.43 11.98
N THR A 180 -4.10 11.80 13.24
CA THR A 180 -2.83 11.58 13.94
C THR A 180 -2.94 10.30 14.76
N LYS A 181 -2.10 9.31 14.46
CA LYS A 181 -1.94 8.13 15.31
C LYS A 181 -0.85 8.41 16.34
N SER A 182 -1.14 8.14 17.60
CA SER A 182 -0.19 8.30 18.71
C SER A 182 0.25 6.95 19.25
N TYR A 183 1.56 6.73 19.30
CA TYR A 183 2.18 5.63 20.04
C TYR A 183 2.72 6.17 21.36
N LYS A 184 2.50 5.43 22.43
CA LYS A 184 2.97 5.77 23.76
C LYS A 184 3.65 4.55 24.36
N GLY A 185 4.73 4.79 25.07
CA GLY A 185 5.47 3.72 25.72
C GLY A 185 6.57 4.29 26.60
N TRP A 186 7.50 3.43 26.95
CA TRP A 186 8.65 3.75 27.77
C TRP A 186 9.94 3.35 27.07
N ILE A 187 11.04 3.97 27.48
CA ILE A 187 12.40 3.69 27.03
C ILE A 187 13.25 3.53 28.29
N GLU A 188 13.90 2.39 28.45
CA GLU A 188 14.93 2.20 29.46
C GLU A 188 16.28 2.62 28.88
N LEU A 189 16.90 3.60 29.53
CA LEU A 189 18.24 4.07 29.21
C LEU A 189 19.23 3.36 30.14
N LEU A 190 20.02 2.44 29.58
CA LEU A 190 21.06 1.72 30.32
C LEU A 190 22.41 2.41 30.14
N LYS A 191 23.16 2.57 31.23
CA LYS A 191 24.51 3.16 31.26
C LYS A 191 25.48 2.25 31.99
#